data_AF-A0A3N2PCK2-F1
#
_entry.id   AF-A0A3N2PCK2-F1
#
_cell.length_a   1.000
_cell.length_b   1.000
_cell.length_c   1.000
_cell.angle_alpha   90.00
_cell.angle_beta   90.00
_cell.angle_gamma   90.00
#
_symmetry.space_group_name_H-M   'P 1'
#
loop_
_entity.id
_entity.type
_entity.pdbx_description
1 polymer ?
#
loop_
_entity_poly.entity_id
_entity_poly.type
_entity_poly.pdbx_seq_one_letter_code
_entity_poly.pdbx_strand_id
1 'polypeptide(L)'
;MDLLDLLKLMFRRWYVSAPIVVGTLGAAFAFGLAIQPEYKTGAAILLVPPTTATAPPAPNTTPRPGNPWLRIGENAMAQAVQISVSAHDARMKVAAAGGDPDYEVGLVPRSSILTVAVTADTEASARTTVEAVTQLIHDEVAGQQAEYRPNPGEQITTQVLDPGLNIVQSRSNVLRAQVVIVAIGLLLAAVAAVGYDAVLRRRATARLRRRDLRAPMTWSAGQATIGAARPETAVGAPSPPSRPAVTPAPATRSAATPAGRGDATQPVPRAVAARIASRPRDHRGGARSGDDPGPADEHTGHLDDRAGEAPHDRVAGHTTNGRPANGRGAHAAEERGTRYAGTERGTTATEGRPAPQPDDTILLATVRNPADDVTP
;
A
#
# COMPACT_ATOMS: atom_id res chain seq x y z
N MET A 1 -35.56 10.79 14.84
CA MET A 1 -35.28 12.11 14.24
C MET A 1 -34.70 11.83 12.88
N ASP A 2 -35.35 12.32 11.83
CA ASP A 2 -34.89 12.08 10.47
C ASP A 2 -33.72 13.00 10.12
N LEU A 3 -32.90 12.62 9.13
CA LEU A 3 -31.77 13.44 8.67
C LEU A 3 -32.23 14.84 8.23
N LEU A 4 -33.41 14.91 7.61
CA LEU A 4 -34.03 16.17 7.20
C LEU A 4 -34.47 17.03 8.40
N ASP A 5 -34.93 16.42 9.49
CA ASP A 5 -35.25 17.15 10.73
C ASP A 5 -33.98 17.73 11.37
N LEU A 6 -32.89 16.95 11.36
CA LEU A 6 -31.59 17.41 11.85
C LEU A 6 -31.09 18.59 11.02
N LEU A 7 -31.15 18.48 9.68
CA LEU A 7 -30.72 19.53 8.78
C LEU A 7 -31.57 20.80 8.95
N LYS A 8 -32.90 20.67 9.05
CA LYS A 8 -33.82 21.78 9.34
C LYS A 8 -33.53 22.44 10.69
N LEU A 9 -33.19 21.63 11.71
CA LEU A 9 -32.79 22.14 13.02
C LEU A 9 -31.49 22.95 12.93
N MET A 10 -30.50 22.48 12.17
CA MET A 10 -29.25 23.21 11.93
C MET A 10 -29.47 24.55 11.23
N PHE A 11 -30.36 24.61 10.23
CA PHE A 11 -30.72 25.86 9.55
C PHE A 11 -31.51 26.82 10.46
N ARG A 12 -32.40 26.30 11.31
CA ARG A 12 -33.15 27.14 12.28
C ARG A 12 -32.25 27.81 13.31
N ARG A 13 -31.10 27.22 13.61
CA ARG A 13 -30.11 27.73 14.58
C ARG A 13 -28.78 28.07 13.91
N TRP A 14 -28.87 28.71 12.74
CA TRP A 14 -27.70 29.07 11.93
C TRP A 14 -26.61 29.83 12.71
N TYR A 15 -26.96 30.65 13.70
CA TYR A 15 -26.00 31.38 14.53
C TYR A 15 -25.12 30.49 15.43
N VAL A 16 -25.50 29.23 15.71
CA VAL A 16 -24.65 28.26 16.44
C VAL A 16 -23.90 27.36 15.47
N SER A 17 -24.57 26.86 14.42
CA SER A 17 -23.99 25.93 13.47
C SER A 17 -23.01 26.60 12.50
N ALA A 18 -23.32 27.81 12.01
CA ALA A 18 -22.46 28.53 11.06
C ALA A 18 -21.04 28.79 11.59
N PRO A 19 -20.79 29.34 12.80
CA PRO A 19 -19.43 29.56 13.26
C PRO A 19 -18.63 28.25 13.40
N ILE A 20 -19.29 27.14 13.78
CA ILE A 20 -18.63 25.83 13.86
C ILE A 20 -18.27 25.32 12.46
N VAL A 21 -19.18 25.45 11.50
CA VAL A 21 -18.92 25.04 10.11
C VAL A 21 -17.82 25.89 9.49
N VAL A 22 -17.86 27.22 9.67
CA VAL A 22 -16.81 28.13 9.20
C VAL A 22 -15.47 27.80 9.85
N GLY A 23 -15.45 27.57 11.16
CA GLY A 23 -14.23 27.14 11.87
C GLY A 23 -13.70 25.80 11.37
N THR A 24 -14.57 24.84 11.07
CA THR A 24 -14.20 23.54 10.49
C THR A 24 -13.61 23.70 9.09
N LEU A 25 -14.23 24.52 8.23
CA LEU A 25 -13.72 24.79 6.88
C LEU A 25 -12.38 25.52 6.94
N GLY A 26 -12.24 26.48 7.85
CA GLY A 26 -10.97 27.17 8.11
C GLY A 26 -9.89 26.21 8.57
N ALA A 27 -10.20 25.30 9.50
CA ALA A 27 -9.28 24.27 9.97
C ALA A 27 -8.89 23.28 8.86
N ALA A 28 -9.85 22.80 8.07
CA ALA A 28 -9.58 21.90 6.94
C ALA A 28 -8.71 22.57 5.86
N PHE A 29 -8.94 23.87 5.61
CA PHE A 29 -8.13 24.65 4.68
C PHE A 29 -6.71 24.86 5.22
N ALA A 30 -6.58 25.30 6.48
CA ALA A 30 -5.28 25.48 7.12
C ALA A 30 -4.47 24.18 7.16
N PHE A 31 -5.11 23.06 7.48
CA PHE A 31 -4.48 21.73 7.45
C PHE A 31 -4.07 21.34 6.02
N GLY A 32 -4.91 21.64 5.03
CA GLY A 32 -4.58 21.39 3.62
C GLY A 32 -3.36 22.17 3.11
N LEU A 33 -3.09 23.35 3.68
CA LEU A 33 -1.87 24.11 3.39
C LEU A 33 -0.65 23.61 4.15
N ALA A 34 -0.85 22.96 5.31
CA ALA A 34 0.22 22.46 6.16
C ALA A 34 0.75 21.09 5.73
N ILE A 35 -0.06 20.24 5.11
CA ILE A 35 0.39 18.94 4.60
C ILE A 35 1.20 19.14 3.32
N GLN A 36 2.44 18.67 3.32
CA GLN A 36 3.28 18.68 2.14
C GLN A 36 2.71 17.72 1.08
N PRO A 37 2.76 18.09 -0.20
CA PRO A 37 2.31 17.20 -1.26
C PRO A 37 3.27 16.01 -1.41
N GLU A 38 2.72 14.82 -1.61
CA GLU A 38 3.52 13.62 -1.90
C GLU A 38 3.92 13.59 -3.37
N TYR A 39 5.11 13.06 -3.66
CA TYR A 39 5.59 12.81 -5.02
C TYR A 39 5.58 11.31 -5.28
N LYS A 40 4.89 10.91 -6.34
CA LYS A 40 4.75 9.50 -6.73
C LYS A 40 5.45 9.27 -8.05
N THR A 41 6.25 8.22 -8.10
CA THR A 41 6.85 7.73 -9.33
C THR A 41 6.88 6.20 -9.32
N GLY A 42 7.05 5.60 -10.48
CA GLY A 42 7.24 4.15 -10.56
C GLY A 42 8.08 3.74 -11.76
N ALA A 43 8.85 2.68 -11.57
CA ALA A 43 9.67 2.07 -12.61
C ALA A 43 9.16 0.68 -12.96
N ALA A 44 9.42 0.24 -14.20
CA ALA A 44 9.13 -1.10 -14.65
C ALA A 44 10.42 -1.74 -15.18
N ILE A 45 10.77 -2.90 -14.64
CA ILE A 45 12.02 -3.60 -14.93
C ILE A 45 11.68 -5.02 -15.38
N LEU A 46 12.12 -5.39 -16.57
CA LEU A 46 11.95 -6.73 -17.13
C LEU A 46 13.20 -7.57 -16.88
N LEU A 47 13.04 -8.79 -16.39
CA LEU A 47 14.11 -9.78 -16.41
C LEU A 47 14.13 -10.43 -17.80
N VAL A 48 15.27 -10.30 -18.48
CA VAL A 48 15.52 -10.78 -19.84
C VAL A 48 16.35 -12.06 -19.76
N PRO A 49 15.79 -13.21 -20.19
CA PRO A 49 16.56 -14.45 -20.25
C PRO A 49 17.66 -14.35 -21.32
N PRO A 50 18.72 -15.15 -21.20
CA PRO A 50 19.78 -15.18 -22.19
C PRO A 50 19.25 -15.61 -23.57
N THR A 51 19.71 -14.92 -24.63
CA THR A 51 19.34 -15.24 -26.01
C THR A 51 20.19 -16.35 -26.62
N THR A 52 21.35 -16.64 -26.03
CA THR A 52 22.23 -17.70 -26.51
C THR A 52 21.77 -19.04 -25.96
N ALA A 53 21.48 -19.98 -26.86
CA ALA A 53 21.29 -21.38 -26.48
C ALA A 53 22.52 -21.89 -25.72
N THR A 54 22.30 -22.66 -24.65
CA THR A 54 23.39 -23.29 -23.89
C THR A 54 24.31 -24.03 -24.87
N ALA A 55 25.58 -23.62 -24.93
CA ALA A 55 26.53 -24.26 -25.81
C ALA A 55 26.61 -25.76 -25.48
N PRO A 56 26.61 -26.66 -26.47
CA PRO A 56 26.80 -28.07 -26.22
C PRO A 56 28.10 -28.30 -25.41
N PRO A 57 28.08 -29.20 -24.42
CA PRO A 57 29.30 -29.52 -23.66
C PRO A 57 30.41 -29.93 -24.62
N ALA A 58 31.61 -29.38 -24.46
CA ALA A 58 32.75 -29.78 -25.27
C ALA A 58 33.03 -31.29 -25.03
N PRO A 59 33.31 -32.07 -26.09
CA PRO A 59 33.60 -33.49 -25.93
C PRO A 59 34.79 -33.66 -24.96
N ASN A 60 34.63 -34.53 -23.96
CA ASN A 60 35.58 -34.80 -22.88
C ASN A 60 35.69 -33.75 -21.76
N THR A 61 34.76 -32.80 -21.63
CA THR A 61 34.68 -31.92 -20.45
C THR A 61 33.61 -32.41 -19.47
N THR A 62 33.92 -32.38 -18.16
CA THR A 62 32.93 -32.67 -17.11
C THR A 62 31.82 -31.61 -17.20
N PRO A 63 30.53 -32.01 -17.32
CA PRO A 63 29.43 -31.06 -17.40
C PRO A 63 29.46 -30.14 -16.18
N ARG A 64 29.66 -28.84 -16.40
CA ARG A 64 29.52 -27.85 -15.35
C ARG A 64 28.03 -27.66 -15.06
N PRO A 65 27.60 -27.62 -13.79
CA PRO A 65 26.23 -27.27 -13.47
C PRO A 65 25.93 -25.88 -14.05
N GLY A 66 24.99 -25.80 -14.98
CA GLY A 66 24.53 -24.53 -15.55
C GLY A 66 23.79 -23.68 -14.51
N ASN A 67 23.45 -22.45 -14.89
CA ASN A 67 22.67 -21.55 -14.04
C ASN A 67 21.31 -22.18 -13.65
N PRO A 68 21.06 -22.50 -12.38
CA PRO A 68 19.82 -23.17 -11.96
C PRO A 68 18.59 -22.31 -12.21
N TRP A 69 18.73 -20.98 -12.20
CA TRP A 69 17.63 -20.05 -12.46
C TRP A 69 17.04 -20.17 -13.86
N LEU A 70 17.82 -20.60 -14.86
CA LEU A 70 17.32 -20.86 -16.21
C LEU A 70 16.39 -22.08 -16.27
N ARG A 71 16.55 -23.04 -15.36
CA ARG A 71 15.70 -24.23 -15.28
C ARG A 71 14.41 -23.99 -14.52
N ILE A 72 14.47 -23.14 -13.48
CA ILE A 72 13.29 -22.77 -12.69
C ILE A 72 12.45 -21.73 -13.44
N GLY A 73 13.11 -20.85 -14.19
CA GLY A 73 12.49 -19.82 -15.01
C GLY A 73 12.60 -18.42 -14.42
N GLU A 74 12.50 -17.43 -15.30
CA GLU A 74 12.62 -16.00 -15.00
C GLU A 74 11.56 -15.49 -14.01
N ASN A 75 10.37 -16.09 -13.99
CA ASN A 75 9.31 -15.72 -13.06
C ASN A 75 9.68 -16.04 -11.60
N ALA A 76 10.35 -17.17 -11.36
CA ALA A 76 10.79 -17.56 -10.03
C ALA A 76 11.96 -16.70 -9.55
N MET A 77 12.88 -16.34 -10.46
CA MET A 77 13.93 -15.35 -10.19
C MET A 77 13.31 -13.99 -9.82
N ALA A 78 12.35 -13.50 -10.60
CA ALA A 78 11.67 -12.23 -10.33
C ALA A 78 11.00 -12.23 -8.95
N GLN A 79 10.34 -13.34 -8.58
CA GLN A 79 9.73 -13.50 -7.25
C GLN A 79 10.79 -13.50 -6.13
N ALA A 80 11.91 -14.21 -6.30
CA ALA A 80 12.99 -14.23 -5.32
C ALA A 80 13.59 -12.83 -5.11
N VAL A 81 13.86 -12.11 -6.20
CA VAL A 81 14.35 -10.72 -6.19
C VAL A 81 13.33 -9.79 -5.53
N GLN A 82 12.03 -9.91 -5.85
CA GLN A 82 10.98 -9.12 -5.21
C GLN A 82 11.01 -9.28 -3.68
N ILE A 83 11.13 -10.52 -3.18
CA ILE A 83 11.18 -10.81 -1.74
C ILE A 83 12.43 -10.18 -1.12
N SER A 84 13.60 -10.37 -1.74
CA SER A 84 14.88 -9.86 -1.23
C SER A 84 14.91 -8.32 -1.18
N VAL A 85 14.49 -7.66 -2.26
CA VAL A 85 14.46 -6.20 -2.36
C VAL A 85 13.38 -5.58 -1.46
N SER A 86 12.33 -6.32 -1.09
CA SER A 86 11.31 -5.84 -0.15
C SER A 86 11.73 -5.99 1.33
N ALA A 87 12.80 -6.74 1.62
CA ALA A 87 13.27 -7.01 2.96
C ALA A 87 13.77 -5.74 3.68
N HIS A 88 13.81 -5.78 5.01
CA HIS A 88 14.25 -4.64 5.82
C HIS A 88 15.68 -4.19 5.49
N ASP A 89 16.62 -5.14 5.36
CA ASP A 89 18.02 -4.82 5.05
C ASP A 89 18.17 -4.14 3.68
N ALA A 90 17.37 -4.54 2.69
CA ALA A 90 17.32 -3.90 1.38
C ALA A 90 16.84 -2.44 1.49
N ARG A 91 15.80 -2.18 2.29
CA ARG A 91 15.31 -0.82 2.56
C ARG A 91 16.37 0.04 3.24
N MET A 92 17.12 -0.54 4.18
CA MET A 92 18.24 0.16 4.83
C MET A 92 19.37 0.50 3.86
N LYS A 93 19.65 -0.35 2.87
CA LYS A 93 20.60 -0.04 1.78
C LYS A 93 20.13 1.13 0.92
N VAL A 94 18.84 1.18 0.58
CA VAL A 94 18.24 2.30 -0.18
C VAL A 94 18.30 3.59 0.63
N ALA A 95 17.97 3.55 1.92
CA ALA A 95 18.09 4.70 2.82
C ALA A 95 19.54 5.19 2.95
N ALA A 96 20.50 4.26 3.06
CA ALA A 96 21.94 4.59 3.10
C ALA A 96 22.43 5.23 1.80
N ALA A 97 21.78 4.95 0.66
CA ALA A 97 22.03 5.61 -0.63
C ALA A 97 21.33 6.98 -0.77
N GLY A 98 20.66 7.47 0.28
CA GLY A 98 19.94 8.75 0.27
C GLY A 98 18.52 8.66 -0.28
N GLY A 99 18.01 7.46 -0.51
CA GLY A 99 16.61 7.21 -0.86
C GLY A 99 15.69 7.14 0.36
N ASP A 100 14.40 7.00 0.07
CA ASP A 100 13.33 6.77 1.03
C ASP A 100 13.11 5.24 1.21
N PRO A 101 13.09 4.70 2.44
CA PRO A 101 12.85 3.27 2.67
C PRO A 101 11.40 2.83 2.38
N ASP A 102 10.46 3.77 2.22
CA ASP A 102 9.04 3.51 1.99
C ASP A 102 8.71 3.36 0.49
N TYR A 103 9.28 2.31 -0.12
CA TYR A 103 8.92 1.87 -1.47
C TYR A 103 8.21 0.52 -1.47
N GLU A 104 7.50 0.25 -2.56
CA GLU A 104 6.85 -1.03 -2.84
C GLU A 104 7.41 -1.64 -4.11
N VAL A 105 7.73 -2.95 -4.07
CA VAL A 105 8.10 -3.74 -5.24
C VAL A 105 7.02 -4.78 -5.49
N GLY A 106 6.37 -4.67 -6.63
CA GLY A 106 5.36 -5.60 -7.13
C GLY A 106 5.91 -6.47 -8.26
N LEU A 107 5.30 -7.62 -8.43
CA LEU A 107 5.50 -8.50 -9.58
C LEU A 107 4.22 -8.52 -10.42
N VAL A 108 4.35 -8.26 -11.73
CA VAL A 108 3.21 -8.34 -12.64
C VAL A 108 2.83 -9.83 -12.83
N PRO A 109 1.56 -10.23 -12.57
CA PRO A 109 1.17 -11.64 -12.60
C PRO A 109 1.52 -12.34 -13.90
N ARG A 110 2.12 -13.54 -13.80
CA ARG A 110 2.52 -14.39 -14.93
C ARG A 110 3.52 -13.72 -15.88
N SER A 111 4.38 -12.85 -15.35
CA SER A 111 5.46 -12.21 -16.11
C SER A 111 6.70 -12.03 -15.24
N SER A 112 7.82 -11.77 -15.88
CA SER A 112 9.10 -11.42 -15.24
C SER A 112 9.30 -9.91 -15.11
N ILE A 113 8.21 -9.14 -15.12
CA ILE A 113 8.23 -7.68 -14.97
C ILE A 113 8.02 -7.32 -13.50
N LEU A 114 9.02 -6.68 -12.92
CA LEU A 114 8.98 -6.03 -11.62
C LEU A 114 8.51 -4.59 -11.79
N THR A 115 7.60 -4.16 -10.92
CA THR A 115 7.16 -2.76 -10.82
C THR A 115 7.61 -2.19 -9.50
N VAL A 116 8.27 -1.04 -9.53
CA VAL A 116 8.65 -0.28 -8.34
C VAL A 116 7.68 0.89 -8.21
N ALA A 117 7.08 1.08 -7.05
CA ALA A 117 6.30 2.25 -6.72
C ALA A 117 6.95 2.99 -5.55
N VAL A 118 7.23 4.27 -5.75
CA VAL A 118 7.87 5.15 -4.77
C VAL A 118 6.91 6.28 -4.42
N THR A 119 6.78 6.56 -3.13
CA THR A 119 6.17 7.79 -2.62
C THR A 119 7.21 8.50 -1.76
N ALA A 120 7.45 9.79 -1.98
CA ALA A 120 8.38 10.57 -1.17
C ALA A 120 7.88 12.01 -0.97
N ASP A 121 8.41 12.71 0.03
CA ASP A 121 8.04 14.10 0.35
C ASP A 121 8.58 15.13 -0.66
N THR A 122 9.62 14.75 -1.42
CA THR A 122 10.25 15.64 -2.42
C THR A 122 10.48 14.91 -3.74
N GLU A 123 10.47 15.67 -4.85
CA GLU A 123 10.78 15.14 -6.18
C GLU A 123 12.18 14.53 -6.26
N ALA A 124 13.18 15.19 -5.64
CA ALA A 124 14.56 14.72 -5.60
C ALA A 124 14.66 13.37 -4.86
N SER A 125 14.02 13.25 -3.69
CA SER A 125 13.98 11.99 -2.95
C SER A 125 13.30 10.88 -3.74
N ALA A 126 12.17 11.15 -4.40
CA ALA A 126 11.48 10.16 -5.23
C ALA A 126 12.38 9.63 -6.36
N ARG A 127 13.15 10.52 -7.01
CA ARG A 127 14.11 10.17 -8.05
C ARG A 127 15.26 9.33 -7.50
N THR A 128 15.89 9.77 -6.42
CA THR A 128 17.00 9.02 -5.79
C THR A 128 16.55 7.64 -5.33
N THR A 129 15.36 7.52 -4.74
CA THR A 129 14.81 6.23 -4.33
C THR A 129 14.60 5.29 -5.52
N VAL A 130 13.97 5.75 -6.61
CA VAL A 130 13.69 4.86 -7.75
C VAL A 130 14.98 4.40 -8.44
N GLU A 131 15.98 5.28 -8.55
CA GLU A 131 17.31 4.95 -9.06
C GLU A 131 18.02 3.92 -8.15
N ALA A 132 18.02 4.15 -6.83
CA ALA A 132 18.64 3.25 -5.86
C ALA A 132 17.97 1.87 -5.83
N VAL A 133 16.64 1.80 -5.88
CA VAL A 133 15.90 0.53 -5.93
C VAL A 133 16.16 -0.20 -7.26
N THR A 134 16.21 0.53 -8.38
CA THR A 134 16.50 -0.08 -9.70
C THR A 134 17.90 -0.69 -9.71
N GLN A 135 18.89 0.03 -9.16
CA GLN A 135 20.25 -0.49 -9.03
C GLN A 135 20.30 -1.71 -8.09
N LEU A 136 19.60 -1.66 -6.96
CA LEU A 136 19.53 -2.77 -6.03
C LEU A 136 18.91 -4.02 -6.66
N ILE A 137 17.88 -3.88 -7.51
CA ILE A 137 17.30 -4.99 -8.27
C ILE A 137 18.33 -5.60 -9.23
N HIS A 138 19.08 -4.76 -9.95
CA HIS A 138 20.14 -5.23 -10.84
C HIS A 138 21.21 -6.01 -10.06
N ASP A 139 21.66 -5.48 -8.93
CA ASP A 139 22.69 -6.09 -8.08
C ASP A 139 22.20 -7.40 -7.45
N GLU A 140 20.93 -7.48 -7.06
CA GLU A 140 20.33 -8.70 -6.51
C GLU A 140 20.21 -9.80 -7.57
N VAL A 141 19.77 -9.46 -8.78
CA VAL A 141 19.73 -10.41 -9.92
C VAL A 141 21.14 -10.94 -10.24
N ALA A 142 22.15 -10.07 -10.24
CA ALA A 142 23.53 -10.48 -10.45
C ALA A 142 24.05 -11.34 -9.27
N GLY A 143 23.76 -10.94 -8.03
CA GLY A 143 24.18 -11.61 -6.80
C GLY A 143 23.63 -13.03 -6.70
N GLN A 144 22.34 -13.24 -6.97
CA GLN A 144 21.70 -14.56 -6.93
C GLN A 144 22.26 -15.54 -7.98
N GLN A 145 22.86 -15.03 -9.06
CA GLN A 145 23.48 -15.85 -10.10
C GLN A 145 24.99 -16.05 -9.86
N ALA A 146 25.65 -15.11 -9.19
CA ALA A 146 27.10 -15.14 -8.98
C ALA A 146 27.58 -16.39 -8.22
N GLU A 147 26.77 -16.92 -7.30
CA GLU A 147 27.05 -18.15 -6.56
C GLU A 147 27.30 -19.36 -7.49
N TYR A 148 26.61 -19.40 -8.63
CA TYR A 148 26.69 -20.49 -9.60
C TYR A 148 27.73 -20.25 -10.69
N ARG A 149 28.32 -19.04 -10.74
CA ARG A 149 29.35 -18.65 -11.72
C ARG A 149 28.96 -19.03 -13.17
N PRO A 150 27.79 -18.56 -13.66
CA PRO A 150 27.26 -18.90 -14.99
C PRO A 150 28.26 -18.55 -16.09
N ASN A 151 28.21 -19.28 -17.21
CA ASN A 151 29.06 -18.95 -18.35
C ASN A 151 28.65 -17.58 -18.94
N PRO A 152 29.55 -16.87 -19.63
CA PRO A 152 29.18 -15.64 -20.34
C PRO A 152 28.02 -15.90 -21.30
N GLY A 153 26.97 -15.08 -21.20
CA GLY A 153 25.75 -15.25 -22.00
C GLY A 153 24.70 -16.20 -21.39
N GLU A 154 24.94 -16.84 -20.24
CA GLU A 154 23.93 -17.65 -19.53
C GLU A 154 23.26 -16.90 -18.36
N GLN A 155 23.49 -15.60 -18.26
CA GLN A 155 22.97 -14.76 -17.19
C GLN A 155 21.61 -14.17 -17.58
N ILE A 156 20.65 -14.25 -16.66
CA ILE A 156 19.44 -13.44 -16.72
C ILE A 156 19.87 -11.99 -16.45
N THR A 157 19.51 -11.09 -17.33
CA THR A 157 19.84 -9.66 -17.22
C THR A 157 18.57 -8.87 -16.90
N THR A 158 18.72 -7.63 -16.47
CA THR A 158 17.59 -6.71 -16.25
C THR A 158 17.56 -5.66 -17.34
N GLN A 159 16.38 -5.39 -17.89
CA GLN A 159 16.11 -4.31 -18.83
C GLN A 159 15.08 -3.36 -18.22
N VAL A 160 15.44 -2.09 -18.07
CA VAL A 160 14.51 -1.06 -17.59
C VAL A 160 13.57 -0.69 -18.74
N LEU A 161 12.26 -0.95 -18.55
CA LEU A 161 11.20 -0.60 -19.50
C LEU A 161 10.70 0.83 -19.28
N ASP A 162 10.58 1.23 -18.01
CA ASP A 162 10.26 2.59 -17.59
C ASP A 162 11.23 2.97 -16.46
N PRO A 163 12.07 4.01 -16.64
CA PRO A 163 13.01 4.44 -15.62
C PRO A 163 12.36 5.17 -14.44
N GLY A 164 11.05 5.45 -14.48
CA GLY A 164 10.35 6.15 -13.40
C GLY A 164 10.74 7.62 -13.28
N LEU A 165 10.96 8.27 -14.42
CA LEU A 165 11.24 9.70 -14.47
C LEU A 165 9.97 10.56 -14.50
N ASN A 166 8.80 9.95 -14.68
CA ASN A 166 7.51 10.63 -14.66
C ASN A 166 7.01 10.81 -13.21
N ILE A 167 7.54 11.81 -12.53
CA ILE A 167 7.19 12.12 -11.14
C ILE A 167 5.92 12.95 -11.11
N VAL A 168 4.88 12.44 -10.47
CA VAL A 168 3.57 13.09 -10.36
C VAL A 168 3.31 13.50 -8.92
N GLN A 169 2.96 14.77 -8.72
CA GLN A 169 2.53 15.26 -7.43
C GLN A 169 1.13 14.71 -7.10
N SER A 170 1.01 14.02 -5.96
CA SER A 170 -0.23 13.45 -5.44
C SER A 170 -0.70 14.21 -4.20
N ARG A 171 -1.92 14.76 -4.25
CA ARG A 171 -2.60 15.38 -3.09
C ARG A 171 -3.75 14.52 -2.55
N SER A 172 -3.78 13.24 -2.92
CA SER A 172 -4.89 12.34 -2.56
C SER A 172 -5.03 12.15 -1.06
N ASN A 173 -3.92 12.10 -0.32
CA ASN A 173 -3.94 11.96 1.14
C ASN A 173 -4.41 13.25 1.83
N VAL A 174 -4.05 14.42 1.28
CA VAL A 174 -4.56 15.73 1.72
C VAL A 174 -6.08 15.78 1.60
N LEU A 175 -6.62 15.39 0.44
CA LEU A 175 -8.07 15.40 0.21
C LEU A 175 -8.81 14.45 1.16
N ARG A 176 -8.27 13.25 1.41
CA ARG A 176 -8.86 12.30 2.37
C ARG A 176 -8.88 12.87 3.78
N ALA A 177 -7.78 13.47 4.23
CA ALA A 177 -7.70 14.11 5.54
C ALA A 177 -8.72 15.27 5.67
N GLN A 178 -8.83 16.13 4.64
CA GLN A 178 -9.82 17.21 4.62
C GLN A 178 -11.25 16.70 4.71
N VAL A 179 -11.61 15.64 3.98
CA VAL A 179 -12.94 15.03 4.04
C VAL A 179 -13.25 14.53 5.45
N VAL A 180 -12.29 13.88 6.12
CA VAL A 180 -12.46 13.41 7.50
C VAL A 180 -12.65 14.57 8.48
N ILE A 181 -11.85 15.63 8.38
CA ILE A 181 -11.97 16.83 9.22
C ILE A 181 -13.35 17.49 9.04
N VAL A 182 -13.81 17.65 7.80
CA VAL A 182 -15.13 18.22 7.51
C VAL A 182 -16.24 17.35 8.09
N ALA A 183 -16.16 16.01 7.93
CA ALA A 183 -17.15 15.10 8.48
C ALA A 183 -17.23 15.19 10.02
N ILE A 184 -16.09 15.22 10.70
CA ILE A 184 -16.03 15.37 12.16
C ILE A 184 -16.60 16.73 12.60
N GLY A 185 -16.23 17.81 11.91
CA GLY A 185 -16.72 19.14 12.26
C GLY A 185 -18.22 19.31 12.01
N LEU A 186 -18.78 18.69 10.97
CA LEU A 186 -20.23 18.65 10.75
C LEU A 186 -20.96 17.87 11.85
N LEU A 187 -20.39 16.74 12.30
CA LEU A 187 -20.94 15.98 13.42
C LEU A 187 -20.91 16.79 14.72
N LEU A 188 -19.81 17.49 15.00
CA LEU A 188 -19.70 18.40 16.14
C LEU A 188 -20.72 19.55 16.05
N ALA A 189 -20.93 20.12 14.87
CA ALA A 189 -21.94 21.16 14.65
C ALA A 189 -23.36 20.66 14.94
N ALA A 190 -23.69 19.44 14.53
CA ALA A 190 -24.98 18.80 14.80
C ALA A 190 -25.19 18.56 16.31
N VAL A 191 -24.18 18.01 16.99
CA VAL A 191 -24.22 17.78 18.46
C VAL A 191 -24.38 19.10 19.20
N ALA A 192 -23.63 20.13 18.82
CA ALA A 192 -23.73 21.46 19.42
C ALA A 192 -25.12 22.09 19.23
N ALA A 193 -25.73 21.94 18.05
CA ALA A 193 -27.07 22.45 17.77
C ALA A 193 -28.15 21.77 18.63
N VAL A 194 -28.09 20.44 18.77
CA VAL A 194 -29.02 19.68 19.62
C VAL A 194 -28.80 20.00 21.10
N GLY A 195 -27.54 20.03 21.54
CA GLY A 195 -27.19 20.38 22.92
C GLY A 195 -27.69 21.77 23.31
N TYR A 196 -27.54 22.75 22.42
CA TYR A 196 -28.05 24.10 22.62
C TYR A 196 -29.58 24.14 22.72
N ASP A 197 -30.30 23.38 21.88
CA ASP A 197 -31.76 23.27 21.95
C ASP A 197 -32.21 22.64 23.28
N ALA A 198 -31.54 21.58 23.72
CA ALA A 198 -31.82 20.91 24.99
C ALA A 198 -31.65 21.86 26.18
N VAL A 199 -30.58 22.67 26.20
CA VAL A 199 -30.34 23.68 27.24
C VAL A 199 -31.43 24.76 27.24
N LEU A 200 -31.83 25.26 26.07
CA LEU A 200 -32.90 26.26 25.97
C LEU A 200 -34.25 25.70 26.40
N ARG A 201 -34.60 24.47 26.01
CA ARG A 201 -35.83 23.80 26.45
C ARG A 201 -35.84 23.60 27.98
N ARG A 202 -34.72 23.15 28.56
CA ARG A 202 -34.58 22.99 30.02
C ARG A 202 -34.71 24.34 30.75
N ARG A 203 -34.18 25.42 30.19
CA ARG A 203 -34.34 26.78 30.76
C ARG A 203 -35.79 27.28 30.66
N ALA A 204 -36.49 26.99 29.57
CA ALA A 204 -37.89 27.38 29.40
C ALA A 204 -38.82 26.65 30.40
N THR A 205 -38.67 25.33 30.56
CA THR A 205 -39.47 24.54 31.51
C THR A 205 -39.19 24.92 32.97
N ALA A 206 -37.95 25.24 33.31
CA ALA A 206 -37.60 25.74 34.64
C ALA A 206 -38.28 27.10 34.95
N ARG A 207 -38.46 27.97 33.96
CA ARG A 207 -39.17 29.26 34.14
C ARG A 207 -40.67 29.07 34.34
N LEU A 208 -41.28 28.12 33.65
CA LEU A 208 -42.70 27.79 33.83
C LEU A 208 -42.96 27.23 35.23
N ARG A 209 -42.15 26.26 35.69
CA ARG A 209 -42.26 25.72 37.06
C ARG A 209 -42.10 26.80 38.14
N ARG A 210 -41.21 27.79 37.93
CA ARG A 210 -41.06 28.92 38.87
C ARG A 210 -42.24 29.87 38.85
N ARG A 211 -42.98 29.98 37.74
CA ARG A 211 -44.22 30.77 37.68
C ARG A 211 -45.37 30.06 38.37
N ASP A 212 -45.51 28.74 38.20
CA ASP A 212 -46.57 27.98 38.89
C ASP A 212 -46.43 28.03 40.41
N LEU A 213 -45.20 27.98 40.93
CA LEU A 213 -44.93 28.15 42.36
C LEU A 213 -45.17 29.59 42.88
N ARG A 214 -45.22 30.58 41.98
CA ARG A 214 -45.45 31.99 42.31
C ARG A 214 -46.84 32.48 41.93
N ALA A 215 -47.64 31.67 41.23
CA ALA A 215 -49.06 31.92 41.12
C ALA A 215 -49.56 31.95 42.56
N PRO A 216 -49.96 33.12 43.10
CA PRO A 216 -50.48 33.19 44.45
C PRO A 216 -51.59 32.16 44.49
N MET A 217 -51.50 31.25 45.45
CA MET A 217 -52.54 30.29 45.74
C MET A 217 -53.76 31.15 46.08
N THR A 218 -54.52 31.54 45.06
CA THR A 218 -55.84 32.13 45.20
C THR A 218 -56.64 30.97 45.73
N TRP A 219 -56.57 30.81 47.05
CA TRP A 219 -57.36 29.93 47.85
C TRP A 219 -58.81 30.27 47.51
N SER A 220 -59.36 29.56 46.53
CA SER A 220 -60.77 29.66 46.19
C SER A 220 -61.51 28.98 47.34
N ALA A 221 -61.82 29.77 48.38
CA ALA A 221 -62.47 29.35 49.62
C ALA A 221 -63.93 28.86 49.43
N GLY A 222 -64.39 28.57 48.20
CA GLY A 222 -65.82 28.68 47.88
C GLY A 222 -66.51 27.50 47.20
N GLN A 223 -65.84 26.41 46.82
CA GLN A 223 -66.52 25.31 46.11
C GLN A 223 -66.28 23.94 46.76
N ALA A 224 -66.83 23.81 47.96
CA ALA A 224 -67.29 22.53 48.48
C ALA A 224 -68.64 22.18 47.82
N THR A 225 -68.63 21.68 46.58
CA THR A 225 -69.79 20.95 46.05
C THR A 225 -69.63 19.48 46.38
N ILE A 226 -70.21 19.15 47.53
CA ILE A 226 -70.73 17.83 47.88
C ILE A 226 -71.67 17.37 46.75
N GLY A 227 -71.47 16.18 46.19
CA GLY A 227 -72.55 15.50 45.48
C GLY A 227 -72.16 14.52 44.37
N ALA A 228 -72.57 13.26 44.59
CA ALA A 228 -73.00 12.27 43.61
C ALA A 228 -71.96 11.35 42.92
N ALA A 229 -71.69 10.23 43.61
CA ALA A 229 -72.08 8.88 43.22
C ALA A 229 -71.71 8.28 41.83
N ARG A 230 -70.95 7.16 41.90
CA ARG A 230 -71.14 5.84 41.22
C ARG A 230 -70.71 5.76 39.73
N PRO A 231 -70.28 4.59 39.15
CA PRO A 231 -70.26 3.20 39.65
C PRO A 231 -68.89 2.51 39.68
N GLU A 232 -68.83 1.56 40.60
CA GLU A 232 -68.06 0.33 40.56
C GLU A 232 -68.56 -0.53 39.38
N THR A 233 -67.71 -0.85 38.41
CA THR A 233 -67.99 -1.90 37.43
C THR A 233 -66.73 -2.75 37.30
N ALA A 234 -66.72 -3.82 38.07
CA ALA A 234 -65.88 -4.97 37.87
C ALA A 234 -66.37 -5.76 36.65
N VAL A 235 -65.60 -5.79 35.57
CA VAL A 235 -65.65 -6.86 34.55
C VAL A 235 -64.23 -7.07 34.06
N GLY A 236 -63.75 -8.30 34.16
CA GLY A 236 -62.36 -8.68 33.96
C GLY A 236 -61.96 -9.06 32.53
N ALA A 237 -60.85 -9.82 32.51
CA ALA A 237 -60.14 -10.46 31.39
C ALA A 237 -58.91 -9.70 30.86
N PRO A 238 -57.90 -10.40 30.32
CA PRO A 238 -57.34 -11.68 30.75
C PRO A 238 -55.83 -11.60 31.01
N SER A 239 -55.34 -12.50 31.87
CA SER A 239 -53.92 -12.77 32.05
C SER A 239 -53.26 -13.15 30.72
N PRO A 240 -52.06 -12.63 30.38
CA PRO A 240 -51.28 -13.18 29.29
C PRO A 240 -50.84 -14.62 29.62
N PRO A 241 -50.83 -15.53 28.64
CA PRO A 241 -50.47 -16.92 28.86
C PRO A 241 -49.04 -17.06 29.37
N SER A 242 -48.90 -17.84 30.44
CA SER A 242 -47.65 -18.38 30.93
C SER A 242 -46.89 -19.03 29.79
N ARG A 243 -45.77 -18.43 29.39
CA ARG A 243 -44.82 -19.04 28.46
C ARG A 243 -44.24 -20.29 29.15
N PRO A 244 -44.30 -21.48 28.53
CA PRO A 244 -43.73 -22.68 29.11
C PRO A 244 -42.23 -22.50 29.34
N ALA A 245 -41.79 -22.91 30.52
CA ALA A 245 -40.39 -23.13 30.83
C ALA A 245 -39.84 -24.16 29.84
N VAL A 246 -39.06 -23.68 28.88
CA VAL A 246 -38.23 -24.55 28.05
C VAL A 246 -37.10 -25.05 28.96
N THR A 247 -37.21 -26.31 29.34
CA THR A 247 -36.12 -27.12 29.88
C THR A 247 -34.87 -26.93 29.02
N PRO A 248 -33.72 -26.51 29.56
CA PRO A 248 -32.47 -26.62 28.82
C PRO A 248 -32.16 -28.10 28.64
N ALA A 249 -32.32 -28.58 27.40
CA ALA A 249 -31.77 -29.86 26.96
C ALA A 249 -30.24 -29.85 27.13
N PRO A 250 -29.64 -31.01 27.43
CA PRO A 250 -28.22 -31.13 27.77
C PRO A 250 -27.34 -30.66 26.62
N ALA A 251 -26.29 -29.91 26.98
CA ALA A 251 -25.20 -29.53 26.11
C ALA A 251 -24.62 -30.77 25.39
N THR A 252 -25.03 -31.00 24.15
CA THR A 252 -24.20 -31.71 23.20
C THR A 252 -22.99 -30.82 22.94
N ARG A 253 -21.84 -31.29 23.45
CA ARG A 253 -20.51 -30.86 23.02
C ARG A 253 -20.46 -30.92 21.50
N SER A 254 -20.76 -29.81 20.83
CA SER A 254 -20.25 -29.59 19.48
C SER A 254 -18.76 -29.36 19.60
N ALA A 255 -18.05 -30.25 18.93
CA ALA A 255 -16.62 -30.33 18.82
C ALA A 255 -15.97 -28.95 18.65
N ALA A 256 -14.82 -28.81 19.29
CA ALA A 256 -13.84 -27.79 19.05
C ALA A 256 -13.70 -27.52 17.54
N THR A 257 -14.22 -26.37 17.11
CA THR A 257 -13.71 -25.73 15.91
C THR A 257 -12.35 -25.17 16.31
N PRO A 258 -11.27 -25.54 15.61
CA PRO A 258 -9.93 -25.12 15.96
C PRO A 258 -9.86 -23.60 15.90
N ALA A 259 -9.03 -23.03 16.76
CA ALA A 259 -8.56 -21.66 16.68
C ALA A 259 -7.95 -21.41 15.29
N GLY A 260 -8.80 -21.06 14.34
CA GLY A 260 -8.44 -20.44 13.09
C GLY A 260 -7.91 -19.06 13.41
N ARG A 261 -6.60 -19.03 13.67
CA ARG A 261 -5.66 -17.96 13.34
C ARG A 261 -6.38 -16.87 12.55
N GLY A 262 -6.65 -15.75 13.23
CA GLY A 262 -7.19 -14.54 12.63
C GLY A 262 -6.24 -14.09 11.53
N ASP A 263 -6.54 -14.56 10.33
CA ASP A 263 -5.99 -14.05 9.10
C ASP A 263 -6.61 -12.66 8.95
N ALA A 264 -5.87 -11.68 9.46
CA ALA A 264 -6.11 -10.29 9.20
C ALA A 264 -6.08 -10.14 7.68
N THR A 265 -7.25 -10.18 7.07
CA THR A 265 -7.48 -9.76 5.70
C THR A 265 -7.21 -8.26 5.72
N GLN A 266 -5.93 -7.91 5.62
CA GLN A 266 -5.53 -6.62 5.11
C GLN A 266 -6.30 -6.42 3.81
N PRO A 267 -7.00 -5.29 3.64
CA PRO A 267 -7.50 -4.94 2.32
C PRO A 267 -6.29 -4.84 1.42
N VAL A 268 -6.10 -5.84 0.55
CA VAL A 268 -5.14 -5.81 -0.53
C VAL A 268 -5.34 -4.48 -1.24
N PRO A 269 -4.34 -3.59 -1.30
CA PRO A 269 -4.47 -2.37 -2.08
C PRO A 269 -4.77 -2.82 -3.50
N ARG A 270 -5.99 -2.51 -3.94
CA ARG A 270 -6.44 -2.70 -5.31
C ARG A 270 -5.37 -2.06 -6.17
N ALA A 271 -4.59 -2.90 -6.85
CA ALA A 271 -3.58 -2.47 -7.80
C ALA A 271 -4.22 -1.37 -8.65
N VAL A 272 -3.69 -0.17 -8.52
CA VAL A 272 -3.97 0.91 -9.45
C VAL A 272 -3.30 0.44 -10.73
N ALA A 273 -4.00 -0.43 -11.46
CA ALA A 273 -3.76 -0.62 -12.87
C ALA A 273 -3.85 0.78 -13.46
N ALA A 274 -2.69 1.35 -13.75
CA ALA A 274 -2.58 2.55 -14.54
C ALA A 274 -3.45 2.32 -15.76
N ARG A 275 -4.59 3.01 -15.78
CA ARG A 275 -5.50 3.03 -16.91
C ARG A 275 -4.73 3.80 -17.98
N ILE A 276 -3.89 3.08 -18.72
CA ILE A 276 -3.35 3.54 -19.99
C ILE A 276 -4.58 3.86 -20.82
N ALA A 277 -4.88 5.15 -20.91
CA ALA A 277 -5.96 5.66 -21.72
C ALA A 277 -5.60 5.35 -23.18
N SER A 278 -6.10 4.23 -23.68
CA SER A 278 -6.28 3.99 -25.11
C SER A 278 -7.16 5.11 -25.64
N ARG A 279 -6.53 6.12 -26.24
CA ARG A 279 -7.19 7.10 -27.09
C ARG A 279 -8.01 6.34 -28.14
N PRO A 280 -9.32 6.60 -28.29
CA PRO A 280 -10.07 6.11 -29.44
C PRO A 280 -9.47 6.77 -30.68
N ARG A 281 -8.97 5.94 -31.61
CA ARG A 281 -8.73 6.35 -33.00
C ARG A 281 -10.10 6.54 -33.64
N ASP A 282 -10.48 7.79 -33.88
CA ASP A 282 -11.56 8.13 -34.79
C ASP A 282 -11.17 7.73 -36.22
N HIS A 283 -11.58 6.54 -36.61
CA HIS A 283 -11.63 6.11 -38.01
C HIS A 283 -13.06 5.73 -38.34
N ARG A 284 -13.85 6.71 -38.77
CA ARG A 284 -15.06 6.46 -39.54
C ARG A 284 -15.39 7.60 -40.51
N GLY A 285 -15.06 7.36 -41.78
CA GLY A 285 -15.98 7.56 -42.89
C GLY A 285 -16.07 8.96 -43.49
N GLY A 286 -15.46 9.11 -44.67
CA GLY A 286 -15.71 10.24 -45.57
C GLY A 286 -15.17 9.95 -46.96
N ALA A 287 -15.95 9.22 -47.76
CA ALA A 287 -15.67 8.85 -49.14
C ALA A 287 -15.53 10.07 -50.08
N ARG A 288 -14.65 9.94 -51.08
CA ARG A 288 -14.69 10.52 -52.45
C ARG A 288 -13.49 9.91 -53.20
N SER A 289 -13.71 8.98 -54.13
CA SER A 289 -14.05 9.23 -55.54
C SER A 289 -12.98 10.06 -56.24
N GLY A 290 -12.24 9.43 -57.15
CA GLY A 290 -11.29 10.12 -58.02
C GLY A 290 -10.32 9.13 -58.67
N ASP A 291 -10.67 8.74 -59.88
CA ASP A 291 -9.90 7.96 -60.84
C ASP A 291 -8.47 8.48 -61.04
N ASP A 292 -7.48 7.57 -61.17
CA ASP A 292 -6.48 7.66 -62.25
C ASP A 292 -5.66 6.36 -62.37
N PRO A 293 -5.65 5.68 -63.54
CA PRO A 293 -4.71 4.61 -63.86
C PRO A 293 -3.59 5.13 -64.76
N GLY A 294 -2.34 4.97 -64.36
CA GLY A 294 -1.19 5.28 -65.21
C GLY A 294 0.13 4.73 -64.69
N PRO A 295 0.75 3.73 -65.36
CA PRO A 295 2.05 3.21 -65.03
C PRO A 295 3.15 3.92 -65.84
N ALA A 296 4.35 4.07 -65.28
CA ALA A 296 5.64 3.90 -65.97
C ALA A 296 6.82 4.41 -65.12
N ASP A 297 7.99 3.84 -65.44
CA ASP A 297 9.36 4.31 -65.22
C ASP A 297 9.96 4.04 -63.83
N GLU A 298 10.79 3.00 -63.64
CA GLU A 298 12.07 2.71 -64.30
C GLU A 298 13.11 3.81 -64.04
N HIS A 299 13.82 3.70 -62.91
CA HIS A 299 15.16 4.28 -62.76
C HIS A 299 16.05 3.38 -61.90
N THR A 300 16.67 2.42 -62.59
CA THR A 300 17.96 1.85 -62.24
C THR A 300 19.05 2.85 -62.65
N GLY A 301 20.01 3.15 -61.78
CA GLY A 301 21.21 3.85 -62.22
C GLY A 301 22.09 4.45 -61.13
N HIS A 302 23.37 4.06 -61.17
CA HIS A 302 24.58 4.73 -60.67
C HIS A 302 24.90 4.59 -59.17
N LEU A 303 25.91 3.81 -58.73
CA LEU A 303 27.37 3.81 -59.00
C LEU A 303 28.02 5.18 -58.80
N ASP A 304 28.77 5.30 -57.70
CA ASP A 304 30.11 5.91 -57.60
C ASP A 304 30.65 5.60 -56.19
N ASP A 305 31.56 4.63 -56.05
CA ASP A 305 33.01 4.83 -56.07
C ASP A 305 33.52 5.90 -55.10
N ARG A 306 33.98 5.45 -53.92
CA ARG A 306 35.09 6.10 -53.22
C ARG A 306 35.91 5.08 -52.43
N ALA A 307 36.91 4.56 -53.11
CA ALA A 307 38.13 3.99 -52.54
C ALA A 307 39.14 5.10 -52.22
N GLY A 308 40.02 4.86 -51.25
CA GLY A 308 41.09 5.75 -50.78
C GLY A 308 40.73 6.35 -49.42
N GLU A 309 41.48 6.20 -48.32
CA GLU A 309 42.91 5.97 -48.12
C GLU A 309 43.13 5.42 -46.70
N ALA A 310 44.07 4.50 -46.58
CA ALA A 310 44.91 4.29 -45.40
C ALA A 310 46.37 4.33 -45.91
N PRO A 311 47.45 4.41 -45.09
CA PRO A 311 47.55 4.60 -43.64
C PRO A 311 48.54 5.74 -43.26
N HIS A 312 48.53 6.21 -42.01
CA HIS A 312 49.70 6.86 -41.43
C HIS A 312 50.04 6.28 -40.06
N ASP A 313 51.09 5.47 -40.08
CA ASP A 313 52.02 5.26 -38.98
C ASP A 313 52.44 6.59 -38.35
N ARG A 314 52.28 6.71 -37.03
CA ARG A 314 53.20 7.53 -36.24
C ARG A 314 53.45 6.94 -34.85
N VAL A 315 54.60 6.27 -34.79
CA VAL A 315 55.36 5.92 -33.60
C VAL A 315 55.93 7.19 -32.95
N ALA A 316 55.59 7.43 -31.69
CA ALA A 316 56.39 8.09 -30.63
C ALA A 316 55.48 8.11 -29.39
N GLY A 317 55.72 7.40 -28.29
CA GLY A 317 56.97 7.42 -27.54
C GLY A 317 56.86 8.42 -26.40
N HIS A 318 56.04 8.15 -25.38
CA HIS A 318 56.13 8.85 -24.09
C HIS A 318 55.97 7.86 -22.93
N THR A 319 57.13 7.33 -22.56
CA THR A 319 57.41 6.72 -21.26
C THR A 319 57.69 7.85 -20.27
N THR A 320 56.86 8.00 -19.22
CA THR A 320 57.30 8.66 -18.00
C THR A 320 57.05 7.73 -16.82
N ASN A 321 58.14 7.07 -16.44
CA ASN A 321 58.35 6.41 -15.16
C ASN A 321 58.18 7.44 -14.02
N GLY A 322 57.27 7.16 -13.09
CA GLY A 322 57.17 7.84 -11.79
C GLY A 322 57.10 6.80 -10.67
N ARG A 323 58.27 6.31 -10.24
CA ARG A 323 58.45 5.48 -9.03
C ARG A 323 58.31 6.35 -7.75
N PRO A 324 58.07 5.74 -6.58
CA PRO A 324 57.47 6.39 -5.42
C PRO A 324 58.50 6.98 -4.44
N ALA A 325 58.10 8.02 -3.72
CA ALA A 325 58.64 8.40 -2.41
C ALA A 325 57.54 8.06 -1.38
N ASN A 326 57.68 7.04 -0.54
CA ASN A 326 58.51 7.02 0.68
C ASN A 326 58.21 8.21 1.60
N GLY A 327 57.13 8.10 2.39
CA GLY A 327 56.73 9.02 3.44
C GLY A 327 56.42 8.25 4.72
N ARG A 328 57.49 7.97 5.47
CA ARG A 328 57.53 7.29 6.77
C ARG A 328 57.38 8.37 7.85
N GLY A 329 56.35 8.27 8.68
CA GLY A 329 56.18 9.03 9.93
C GLY A 329 54.95 8.46 10.65
N ALA A 330 55.06 7.53 11.61
CA ALA A 330 55.66 7.67 12.93
C ALA A 330 55.07 8.85 13.73
N HIS A 331 53.83 8.70 14.20
CA HIS A 331 53.40 9.30 15.46
C HIS A 331 52.76 8.21 16.33
N ALA A 332 53.50 7.87 17.38
CA ALA A 332 53.08 7.08 18.50
C ALA A 332 52.48 8.00 19.58
N ALA A 333 51.67 7.37 20.44
CA ALA A 333 51.38 7.70 21.84
C ALA A 333 50.39 8.85 22.16
N GLU A 334 49.18 8.45 22.53
CA GLU A 334 48.50 8.78 23.82
C GLU A 334 47.18 7.98 23.84
N GLU A 335 47.12 6.75 24.37
CA GLU A 335 46.94 6.42 25.79
C GLU A 335 46.01 7.38 26.58
N ARG A 336 44.69 7.16 26.48
CA ARG A 336 43.80 7.27 27.64
C ARG A 336 42.80 6.13 27.66
N GLY A 337 43.10 5.15 28.50
CA GLY A 337 42.17 4.12 28.90
C GLY A 337 41.12 4.65 29.87
N THR A 338 39.88 4.24 29.66
CA THR A 338 38.89 4.14 30.73
C THR A 338 38.51 2.68 30.87
N ARG A 339 39.07 2.07 31.92
CA ARG A 339 38.66 0.80 32.50
C ARG A 339 37.20 0.93 32.94
N TYR A 340 36.35 0.02 32.48
CA TYR A 340 35.18 -0.41 33.25
C TYR A 340 35.38 -1.89 33.58
N ALA A 341 35.67 -2.13 34.85
CA ALA A 341 35.77 -3.44 35.46
C ALA A 341 34.50 -3.72 36.26
N GLY A 342 34.10 -4.99 36.27
CA GLY A 342 33.17 -5.59 37.22
C GLY A 342 31.70 -5.36 36.88
N THR A 343 30.88 -6.39 36.74
CA THR A 343 30.67 -7.37 37.81
C THR A 343 30.13 -8.67 37.24
N GLU A 344 30.82 -9.76 37.57
CA GLU A 344 30.36 -11.13 37.44
C GLU A 344 29.21 -11.40 38.41
N ARG A 345 28.14 -12.05 37.91
CA ARG A 345 27.34 -12.98 38.71
C ARG A 345 26.87 -14.09 37.79
N GLY A 346 27.55 -15.23 37.88
CA GLY A 346 26.96 -16.51 37.53
C GLY A 346 26.03 -16.97 38.66
N THR A 347 24.95 -17.65 38.28
CA THR A 347 24.40 -18.79 39.03
C THR A 347 23.48 -19.61 38.14
N THR A 348 23.81 -20.91 38.07
CA THR A 348 22.95 -22.09 38.05
C THR A 348 22.13 -22.43 36.80
N ALA A 349 22.71 -23.36 36.05
CA ALA A 349 22.13 -24.62 35.58
C ALA A 349 20.72 -24.99 36.07
N THR A 350 19.84 -25.33 35.12
CA THR A 350 18.73 -26.31 35.22
C THR A 350 18.52 -26.78 33.79
N GLU A 351 19.16 -27.88 33.37
CA GLU A 351 18.66 -29.25 33.44
C GLU A 351 17.61 -29.57 32.35
N GLY A 352 17.91 -30.63 31.60
CA GLY A 352 17.38 -30.93 30.29
C GLY A 352 15.89 -31.21 30.21
N ARG A 353 15.33 -30.95 29.02
CA ARG A 353 14.18 -31.70 28.51
C ARG A 353 14.31 -31.86 26.99
N PRO A 354 14.12 -33.08 26.45
CA PRO A 354 14.50 -33.43 25.08
C PRO A 354 13.52 -32.90 24.02
N ALA A 355 14.06 -32.72 22.83
CA ALA A 355 13.34 -32.47 21.59
C ALA A 355 12.43 -33.65 21.22
N PRO A 356 11.21 -33.42 20.71
CA PRO A 356 10.51 -34.39 19.90
C PRO A 356 10.95 -34.29 18.44
N GLN A 357 11.36 -35.44 17.91
CA GLN A 357 11.58 -35.76 16.50
C GLN A 357 10.32 -35.55 15.65
N PRO A 358 10.46 -35.46 14.31
CA PRO A 358 9.41 -35.06 13.39
C PRO A 358 8.50 -36.25 13.02
N ASP A 359 7.20 -36.05 13.09
CA ASP A 359 6.24 -36.94 12.43
C ASP A 359 5.99 -36.46 11.00
N ASP A 360 6.44 -37.29 10.06
CA ASP A 360 5.95 -37.34 8.70
C ASP A 360 4.44 -37.60 8.69
N THR A 361 3.66 -36.67 8.14
CA THR A 361 2.34 -36.98 7.59
C THR A 361 2.10 -36.12 6.37
N ILE A 362 2.41 -36.73 5.22
CA ILE A 362 1.96 -36.34 3.90
C ILE A 362 0.44 -36.52 3.85
N LEU A 363 -0.31 -35.42 3.75
CA LEU A 363 -1.70 -35.44 3.29
C LEU A 363 -1.78 -34.74 1.94
N LEU A 364 -1.85 -35.56 0.88
CA LEU A 364 -2.34 -35.14 -0.43
C LEU A 364 -3.80 -34.67 -0.27
N ALA A 365 -4.02 -33.36 -0.30
CA ALA A 365 -5.34 -32.80 -0.58
C ALA A 365 -5.49 -32.64 -2.10
N THR A 366 -6.03 -33.65 -2.76
CA THR A 366 -6.55 -33.56 -4.12
C THR A 366 -7.75 -32.60 -4.11
N VAL A 367 -7.53 -31.34 -4.50
CA VAL A 367 -8.62 -30.40 -4.79
C VAL A 367 -9.25 -30.82 -6.12
N ARG A 368 -10.40 -31.47 -6.02
CA ARG A 368 -11.25 -31.85 -7.14
C ARG A 368 -12.04 -30.61 -7.58
N ASN A 369 -11.83 -30.17 -8.82
CA ASN A 369 -12.47 -29.01 -9.43
C ASN A 369 -13.89 -29.41 -9.90
N PRO A 370 -14.99 -28.82 -9.40
CA PRO A 370 -16.34 -29.11 -9.89
C PRO A 370 -16.73 -28.08 -10.96
N ALA A 371 -16.29 -28.29 -12.20
CA ALA A 371 -16.70 -27.44 -13.32
C ALA A 371 -16.67 -28.15 -14.69
N ASP A 372 -16.91 -29.46 -14.73
CA ASP A 372 -17.18 -30.18 -15.97
C ASP A 372 -18.41 -31.07 -15.78
N ASP A 373 -19.58 -30.47 -15.94
CA ASP A 373 -20.82 -31.23 -16.20
C ASP A 373 -21.75 -30.39 -17.08
N VAL A 374 -21.36 -30.22 -18.35
CA VAL A 374 -22.27 -29.87 -19.44
C VAL A 374 -21.84 -30.66 -20.67
N THR A 375 -22.58 -31.73 -20.97
CA THR A 375 -22.71 -32.32 -22.31
C THR A 375 -24.14 -32.86 -22.44
N PRO A 376 -24.64 -33.13 -23.66
CA PRO A 376 -24.27 -32.61 -24.98
C PRO A 376 -25.25 -31.55 -25.52
#